data_AF-A0A8H7LDF1-F1
#
_entry.id   AF-A0A8H7LDF1-F1
#
_cell.length_a   1.000
_cell.length_b   1.000
_cell.length_c   1.000
_cell.angle_alpha   90.00
_cell.angle_beta   90.00
_cell.angle_gamma   90.00
#
_symmetry.space_group_name_H-M   'P 1'
#
loop_
_entity.id
_entity.type
_entity.pdbx_description
1 polymer ?
#
loop_
_entity_poly.entity_id
_entity_poly.type
_entity_poly.pdbx_seq_one_letter_code
_entity_poly.pdbx_strand_id
1 'polypeptide(L)'
;MDAQGSEQRLVLPLYTLDSPLVLLPGILYNVSFPRYKAAAFLARYREKAGLVPVIQSVLQEYEFDGPTLEIGLLSEKAVSGIAKFHLAEIHCRLLAPVNAAETEPGAEMDWLLVAVFPNTMKILENVDPREPDMAVVCRVVAISDDSNTLKFTLQAIVRARPTNMLTKSETEFAVAWFESADDVKKLSQGLNSATSALFKLIDAFLESYKNALNTQDQKPDLLTLNPLANALFLQLAALKDFSRSYATLQKICALGANLASAYELLRVVDLTAAIVPLPNTKKLHILKENSLAERALLAGAIFSEMAEIFDKIRQNSDLANHWYHAEATGLQKATFVANQLKSIRVVLDGILSKRNSPQNQIVRRKNGPVNVSKRRSIVGDNPGDKPGDNPQSGSAHDGNEEDDEEDDLGQ
;
A
#
# COMPACT_ATOMS: atom_id res chain seq x y z
N MET A 1 -20.94 -12.55 32.49
CA MET A 1 -19.51 -12.52 32.86
C MET A 1 -18.94 -11.28 32.23
N ASP A 2 -18.59 -10.30 33.05
CA ASP A 2 -17.94 -9.07 32.61
C ASP A 2 -16.56 -9.42 32.05
N ALA A 3 -16.44 -9.49 30.73
CA ALA A 3 -15.16 -9.69 30.06
C ALA A 3 -14.38 -8.38 30.08
N GLN A 4 -13.76 -8.08 31.22
CA GLN A 4 -12.53 -7.28 31.25
C GLN A 4 -11.56 -7.88 30.22
N GLY A 5 -10.99 -7.02 29.36
CA GLY A 5 -10.23 -7.39 28.16
C GLY A 5 -9.30 -8.59 28.34
N SER A 6 -9.72 -9.75 27.84
CA SER A 6 -8.89 -10.94 27.82
C SER A 6 -8.00 -10.91 26.58
N GLU A 7 -6.72 -10.60 26.77
CA GLU A 7 -5.70 -10.86 25.75
C GLU A 7 -5.64 -12.36 25.50
N GLN A 8 -5.89 -12.79 24.26
CA GLN A 8 -5.73 -14.17 23.85
C GLN A 8 -4.28 -14.40 23.40
N ARG A 9 -3.61 -15.40 23.97
CA ARG A 9 -2.26 -15.79 23.53
C ARG A 9 -2.33 -16.87 22.47
N LEU A 10 -1.73 -16.61 21.32
CA LEU A 10 -1.78 -17.47 20.14
C LEU A 10 -0.40 -17.57 19.51
N VAL A 11 0.00 -18.78 19.13
CA VAL A 11 1.19 -18.99 18.29
C VAL A 11 0.75 -18.86 16.85
N LEU A 12 1.36 -17.94 16.12
CA LEU A 12 1.04 -17.69 14.72
C LEU A 12 2.31 -17.65 13.88
N PRO A 13 2.24 -18.10 12.62
CA PRO A 13 3.31 -17.88 11.67
C PRO A 13 3.44 -16.37 11.38
N LEU A 14 4.67 -15.91 11.18
CA LEU A 14 4.97 -14.49 10.97
C LEU A 14 5.58 -14.21 9.60
N TYR A 15 5.38 -12.99 9.13
CA TYR A 15 6.01 -12.46 7.93
C TYR A 15 6.33 -10.97 8.08
N THR A 16 7.50 -10.53 7.63
CA THR A 16 7.82 -9.09 7.55
C THR A 16 7.69 -8.64 6.10
N LEU A 17 6.94 -7.56 5.87
CA LEU A 17 6.70 -7.06 4.52
C LEU A 17 8.00 -6.74 3.78
N ASP A 18 8.00 -6.96 2.47
CA ASP A 18 9.09 -6.48 1.61
C ASP A 18 8.86 -5.04 1.14
N SER A 19 7.73 -4.43 1.46
CA SER A 19 7.34 -3.09 1.03
C SER A 19 7.31 -2.12 2.23
N PRO A 20 7.32 -0.80 2.02
CA PRO A 20 7.13 0.18 3.09
C PRO A 20 5.68 0.26 3.58
N LEU A 21 4.81 -0.68 3.19
CA LEU A 21 3.39 -0.68 3.52
C LEU A 21 3.20 -0.94 5.02
N VAL A 22 2.21 -0.28 5.61
CA VAL A 22 1.74 -0.54 6.97
C VAL A 22 0.31 -1.03 6.86
N LEU A 23 0.06 -2.25 7.35
CA LEU A 23 -1.27 -2.80 7.42
C LEU A 23 -1.96 -2.27 8.67
N LEU A 24 -3.21 -1.88 8.52
CA LEU A 24 -4.12 -1.49 9.61
C LEU A 24 -5.40 -2.33 9.49
N PRO A 25 -5.98 -2.78 10.62
CA PRO A 25 -7.19 -3.60 10.64
C PRO A 25 -8.37 -3.01 9.86
N GLY A 26 -9.21 -3.90 9.31
CA GLY A 26 -10.53 -3.57 8.77
C GLY A 26 -10.61 -3.40 7.25
N ILE A 27 -9.50 -3.46 6.52
CA ILE A 27 -9.50 -3.42 5.04
C ILE A 27 -8.68 -4.56 4.42
N LEU A 28 -8.84 -4.71 3.11
CA LEU A 28 -8.05 -5.64 2.30
C LEU A 28 -6.83 -4.92 1.70
N TYR A 29 -5.70 -5.61 1.67
CA TYR A 29 -4.45 -5.14 1.06
C TYR A 29 -4.00 -6.11 -0.01
N ASN A 30 -3.63 -5.59 -1.17
CA ASN A 30 -2.98 -6.38 -2.20
C ASN A 30 -1.47 -6.25 -2.05
N VAL A 31 -0.80 -7.36 -1.75
CA VAL A 31 0.64 -7.41 -1.55
C VAL A 31 1.25 -8.35 -2.58
N SER A 32 2.20 -7.83 -3.35
CA SER A 32 2.96 -8.61 -4.33
C SER A 32 4.21 -9.20 -3.69
N PHE A 33 4.46 -10.48 -3.96
CA PHE A 33 5.60 -11.23 -3.48
C PHE A 33 6.40 -11.76 -4.67
N PRO A 34 7.75 -11.79 -4.57
CA PRO A 34 8.55 -12.60 -5.49
C PRO A 34 8.06 -14.05 -5.45
N ARG A 35 7.93 -14.67 -6.62
CA ARG A 35 7.34 -16.01 -6.77
C ARG A 35 7.92 -17.05 -5.79
N TYR A 36 9.24 -17.11 -5.69
CA TYR A 36 9.94 -18.01 -4.77
C TYR A 36 9.59 -17.75 -3.28
N LYS A 37 9.50 -16.48 -2.85
CA LYS A 37 9.16 -16.15 -1.46
C LYS A 37 7.72 -16.54 -1.14
N ALA A 38 6.80 -16.32 -2.07
CA ALA A 38 5.41 -16.75 -1.93
C ALA A 38 5.30 -18.27 -1.87
N ALA A 39 6.00 -18.99 -2.76
CA ALA A 39 6.05 -20.44 -2.74
C ALA A 39 6.63 -20.98 -1.42
N ALA A 40 7.72 -20.39 -0.92
CA ALA A 40 8.31 -20.72 0.37
C ALA A 40 7.38 -20.45 1.56
N PHE A 41 6.57 -19.38 1.50
CA PHE A 41 5.54 -19.11 2.49
C PHE A 41 4.43 -20.16 2.45
N LEU A 42 3.91 -20.47 1.25
CA LEU A 42 2.83 -21.42 1.04
C LEU A 42 3.24 -22.86 1.38
N ALA A 43 4.50 -23.22 1.19
CA ALA A 43 5.03 -24.55 1.50
C ALA A 43 4.85 -24.92 2.98
N ARG A 44 4.86 -23.93 3.88
CA ARG A 44 4.60 -24.13 5.32
C ARG A 44 3.19 -24.65 5.60
N TYR A 45 2.23 -24.29 4.75
CA TYR A 45 0.82 -24.66 4.85
C TYR A 45 0.45 -25.85 3.95
N ARG A 46 1.43 -26.55 3.36
CA ARG A 46 1.18 -27.62 2.38
C ARG A 46 0.19 -28.68 2.88
N GLU A 47 0.24 -29.05 4.16
CA GLU A 47 -0.67 -30.05 4.75
C GLU A 47 -2.12 -29.55 4.92
N LYS A 48 -2.33 -28.23 5.02
CA LYS A 48 -3.63 -27.61 5.32
C LYS A 48 -4.28 -26.93 4.13
N ALA A 49 -3.48 -26.42 3.20
CA ALA A 49 -3.94 -25.64 2.05
C ALA A 49 -3.34 -26.11 0.71
N GLY A 50 -2.63 -27.24 0.69
CA GLY A 50 -1.93 -27.73 -0.51
C GLY A 50 -2.84 -28.24 -1.64
N LEU A 51 -4.14 -28.47 -1.37
CA LEU A 51 -5.11 -28.91 -2.38
C LEU A 51 -5.76 -27.72 -3.12
N VAL A 52 -5.57 -26.49 -2.66
CA VAL A 52 -5.99 -25.29 -3.39
C VAL A 52 -5.23 -25.24 -4.73
N PRO A 53 -5.91 -25.22 -5.89
CA PRO A 53 -5.24 -25.40 -7.19
C PRO A 53 -4.09 -24.44 -7.46
N VAL A 54 -4.24 -23.16 -7.09
CA VAL A 54 -3.20 -22.14 -7.26
C VAL A 54 -1.99 -22.44 -6.37
N ILE A 55 -2.21 -22.88 -5.13
CA ILE A 55 -1.15 -23.24 -4.20
C ILE A 55 -0.43 -24.49 -4.71
N GLN A 56 -1.19 -25.50 -5.12
CA GLN A 56 -0.65 -26.73 -5.67
C GLN A 56 0.26 -26.47 -6.88
N SER A 57 -0.18 -25.65 -7.83
CA SER A 57 0.61 -25.26 -9.00
C SER A 57 1.93 -24.59 -8.59
N VAL A 58 1.86 -23.59 -7.70
CA VAL A 58 3.05 -22.86 -7.24
C VAL A 58 4.02 -23.77 -6.49
N LEU A 59 3.51 -24.71 -5.69
CA LEU A 59 4.36 -25.65 -4.93
C LEU A 59 5.01 -26.72 -5.81
N GLN A 60 4.43 -27.07 -6.97
CA GLN A 60 5.02 -28.02 -7.92
C GLN A 60 6.22 -27.44 -8.67
N GLU A 61 6.35 -26.12 -8.74
CA GLU A 61 7.44 -25.46 -9.45
C GLU A 61 8.77 -25.46 -8.68
N TYR A 62 8.73 -25.74 -7.38
CA TYR A 62 9.89 -25.63 -6.50
C TYR A 62 10.06 -26.89 -5.65
N GLU A 63 11.29 -27.39 -5.58
CA GLU A 63 11.66 -28.47 -4.66
C GLU A 63 11.98 -27.89 -3.28
N PHE A 64 11.06 -28.06 -2.34
CA PHE A 64 11.25 -27.65 -0.94
C PHE A 64 11.69 -28.78 -0.01
N ASP A 65 11.78 -30.02 -0.52
CA ASP A 65 12.07 -31.22 0.27
C ASP A 65 13.58 -31.58 0.29
N GLY A 66 14.44 -30.62 -0.08
CA GLY A 66 15.89 -30.80 -0.13
C GLY A 66 16.58 -30.57 1.23
N PRO A 67 17.72 -31.24 1.51
CA PRO A 67 18.45 -31.17 2.78
C PRO A 67 19.03 -29.78 3.12
N THR A 68 19.01 -28.84 2.17
CA THR A 68 19.54 -27.48 2.31
C THR A 68 18.46 -26.42 2.51
N LEU A 69 17.18 -26.77 2.36
CA LEU A 69 16.04 -25.84 2.43
C LEU A 69 15.05 -26.34 3.48
N GLU A 70 15.39 -26.20 4.76
CA GLU A 70 14.45 -26.46 5.85
C GLU A 70 13.36 -25.37 5.90
N ILE A 71 12.39 -25.44 4.98
CA ILE A 71 11.13 -24.75 5.17
C ILE A 71 10.31 -25.61 6.14
N GLY A 72 10.41 -25.28 7.43
CA GLY A 72 9.63 -25.96 8.47
C GLY A 72 8.13 -25.85 8.19
N LEU A 73 7.44 -26.99 8.26
CA LEU A 73 5.98 -27.05 8.36
C LEU A 73 5.50 -26.31 9.62
N LEU A 74 4.23 -25.92 9.64
CA LEU A 74 3.63 -25.32 10.83
C LEU A 74 3.76 -26.25 12.04
N SER A 75 4.20 -25.72 13.17
CA SER A 75 4.19 -26.46 14.43
C SER A 75 2.75 -26.75 14.89
N GLU A 76 2.56 -27.82 15.68
CA GLU A 76 1.25 -28.12 16.28
C GLU A 76 0.68 -26.94 17.09
N LYS A 77 1.56 -26.14 17.70
CA LYS A 77 1.16 -24.92 18.42
C LYS A 77 0.62 -23.86 17.47
N ALA A 78 1.25 -23.67 16.30
CA ALA A 78 0.77 -22.74 15.28
C ALA A 78 -0.56 -23.21 14.68
N VAL A 79 -0.71 -24.50 14.38
CA VAL A 79 -1.98 -25.09 13.92
C VAL A 79 -3.10 -24.86 14.95
N SER A 80 -2.84 -25.14 16.23
CA SER A 80 -3.79 -24.86 17.31
C SER A 80 -4.09 -23.37 17.48
N GLY A 81 -3.09 -22.51 17.27
CA GLY A 81 -3.23 -21.06 17.31
C GLY A 81 -4.15 -20.52 16.22
N ILE A 82 -4.02 -21.00 14.99
CA ILE A 82 -4.88 -20.62 13.86
C ILE A 82 -6.33 -21.06 14.11
N ALA A 83 -6.55 -22.29 14.58
CA ALA A 83 -7.88 -22.80 14.93
C ALA A 83 -8.55 -21.96 16.04
N LYS A 84 -7.81 -21.66 17.12
CA LYS A 84 -8.29 -20.80 18.22
C LYS A 84 -8.55 -19.37 17.78
N PHE A 85 -7.78 -18.83 16.84
CA PHE A 85 -8.01 -17.52 16.26
C PHE A 85 -9.33 -17.49 15.49
N HIS A 86 -9.56 -18.49 14.64
CA HIS A 86 -10.78 -18.60 13.83
C HIS A 86 -12.04 -18.60 14.70
N LEU A 87 -12.05 -19.42 15.75
CA LEU A 87 -13.14 -19.45 16.73
C LEU A 87 -13.37 -18.12 17.43
N ALA A 88 -12.28 -17.48 17.89
CA ALA A 88 -12.37 -16.20 18.57
C ALA A 88 -12.91 -15.11 17.64
N GLU A 89 -12.50 -15.11 16.36
CA GLU A 89 -13.02 -14.18 15.36
C GLU A 89 -14.53 -14.37 15.15
N ILE A 90 -15.01 -15.61 15.00
CA ILE A 90 -16.43 -15.92 14.85
C ILE A 90 -17.21 -15.44 16.07
N HIS A 91 -16.73 -15.78 17.27
CA HIS A 91 -17.37 -15.36 18.52
C HIS A 91 -17.44 -13.83 18.63
N CYS A 92 -16.37 -13.13 18.26
CA CYS A 92 -16.32 -11.67 18.31
C CYS A 92 -17.21 -11.01 17.25
N ARG A 93 -17.36 -11.61 16.06
CA ARG A 93 -18.25 -11.09 15.01
C ARG A 93 -19.73 -11.34 15.29
N LEU A 94 -20.07 -12.54 15.76
CA LEU A 94 -21.46 -12.98 15.88
C LEU A 94 -22.07 -12.71 17.26
N LEU A 95 -21.24 -12.40 18.27
CA LEU A 95 -21.66 -12.24 19.67
C LEU A 95 -22.51 -13.44 20.16
N ALA A 96 -22.25 -14.63 19.61
CA ALA A 96 -23.01 -15.85 19.85
C ALA A 96 -22.07 -16.95 20.38
N PRO A 97 -22.56 -17.83 21.27
CA PRO A 97 -21.79 -18.97 21.73
C PRO A 97 -21.52 -19.93 20.55
N VAL A 98 -20.25 -20.16 20.25
CA VAL A 98 -19.81 -21.04 19.17
C VAL A 98 -19.70 -22.47 19.69
N ASN A 99 -20.22 -23.45 18.94
CA ASN A 99 -20.11 -24.86 19.28
C ASN A 99 -18.67 -25.35 19.08
N ALA A 100 -18.15 -26.20 19.99
CA ALA A 100 -16.79 -26.73 19.91
C ALA A 100 -16.50 -27.58 18.64
N ALA A 101 -17.53 -27.97 17.89
CA ALA A 101 -17.39 -28.67 16.61
C ALA A 101 -16.97 -27.75 15.44
N GLU A 102 -17.04 -26.42 15.60
CA GLU A 102 -16.63 -25.41 14.61
C GLU A 102 -15.18 -24.93 14.86
N THR A 103 -14.37 -25.74 15.55
CA THR A 103 -13.02 -25.38 16.01
C THR A 103 -12.00 -25.24 14.91
N GLU A 104 -12.18 -25.95 13.79
CA GLU A 104 -11.26 -25.89 12.66
C GLU A 104 -11.79 -24.97 11.54
N PRO A 105 -10.89 -24.23 10.86
CA PRO A 105 -11.24 -23.51 9.65
C PRO A 105 -11.87 -24.43 8.60
N GLY A 106 -13.10 -24.12 8.19
CA GLY A 106 -13.88 -24.96 7.28
C GLY A 106 -13.39 -24.93 5.82
N ALA A 107 -12.77 -23.82 5.38
CA ALA A 107 -12.17 -23.69 4.06
C ALA A 107 -10.65 -23.78 4.12
N GLU A 108 -10.02 -24.44 3.14
CA GLU A 108 -8.55 -24.59 3.08
C GLU A 108 -7.81 -23.24 3.09
N MET A 109 -8.37 -22.22 2.43
CA MET A 109 -7.81 -20.86 2.43
C MET A 109 -7.87 -20.18 3.80
N ASP A 110 -8.80 -20.56 4.68
CA ASP A 110 -8.90 -19.96 6.02
C ASP A 110 -7.75 -20.39 6.94
N TRP A 111 -7.02 -21.45 6.59
CA TRP A 111 -5.78 -21.83 7.26
C TRP A 111 -4.62 -20.87 6.96
N LEU A 112 -4.69 -20.07 5.90
CA LEU A 112 -3.66 -19.10 5.53
C LEU A 112 -3.79 -17.83 6.39
N LEU A 113 -3.44 -17.97 7.67
CA LEU A 113 -3.44 -16.90 8.65
C LEU A 113 -2.01 -16.58 9.09
N VAL A 114 -1.60 -15.32 8.98
CA VAL A 114 -0.22 -14.88 9.24
C VAL A 114 -0.19 -13.56 10.01
N ALA A 115 0.69 -13.45 10.99
CA ALA A 115 1.01 -12.18 11.65
C ALA A 115 2.02 -11.40 10.81
N VAL A 116 1.62 -10.23 10.31
CA VAL A 116 2.41 -9.42 9.39
C VAL A 116 3.02 -8.23 10.11
N PHE A 117 4.35 -8.14 10.08
CA PHE A 117 5.10 -7.00 10.57
C PHE A 117 5.36 -5.97 9.46
N PRO A 118 5.24 -4.66 9.77
CA PRO A 118 5.68 -3.61 8.87
C PRO A 118 7.21 -3.62 8.75
N ASN A 119 7.72 -3.28 7.57
CA ASN A 119 9.17 -3.18 7.35
C ASN A 119 9.69 -1.82 7.83
N THR A 120 10.09 -1.74 9.10
CA THR A 120 10.59 -0.49 9.70
C THR A 120 11.82 0.05 8.96
N MET A 121 12.69 -0.82 8.45
CA MET A 121 13.86 -0.44 7.65
C MET A 121 13.52 0.29 6.35
N LYS A 122 12.34 0.03 5.77
CA LYS A 122 11.87 0.69 4.54
C LYS A 122 11.00 1.92 4.82
N ILE A 123 10.58 2.13 6.07
CA ILE A 123 9.67 3.21 6.47
C ILE A 123 10.41 4.34 7.18
N LEU A 124 11.37 4.00 8.04
CA LEU A 124 12.10 4.96 8.88
C LEU A 124 13.52 5.15 8.33
N GLU A 125 13.96 6.41 8.28
CA GLU A 125 15.33 6.77 7.87
C GLU A 125 16.36 6.47 8.97
N ASN A 126 15.93 6.56 10.24
CA ASN A 126 16.72 6.20 11.43
C ASN A 126 15.99 5.08 12.17
N VAL A 127 16.50 3.86 12.07
CA VAL A 127 15.89 2.69 12.69
C VAL A 127 16.50 2.50 14.08
N ASP A 128 15.68 2.66 15.12
CA ASP A 128 15.99 2.04 16.40
C ASP A 128 15.91 0.51 16.19
N PRO A 129 16.98 -0.27 16.44
CA PRO A 129 17.02 -1.72 16.21
C PRO A 129 16.02 -2.54 17.04
N ARG A 130 15.19 -1.89 17.87
CA ARG A 130 14.00 -2.52 18.44
C ARG A 130 12.98 -2.80 17.33
N GLU A 131 12.92 -4.07 16.94
CA GLU A 131 12.00 -4.65 15.96
C GLU A 131 10.55 -4.19 16.17
N PRO A 132 9.69 -4.18 15.14
CA PRO A 132 8.33 -3.67 15.26
C PRO A 132 7.57 -4.33 16.42
N ASP A 133 7.16 -3.52 17.40
CA ASP A 133 6.46 -3.97 18.61
C ASP A 133 5.03 -4.48 18.34
N MET A 134 4.51 -4.31 17.11
CA MET A 134 3.14 -4.65 16.76
C MET A 134 3.06 -5.25 15.35
N ALA A 135 2.42 -6.41 15.25
CA ALA A 135 2.01 -7.04 14.01
C ALA A 135 0.51 -6.84 13.77
N VAL A 136 0.07 -7.11 12.55
CA VAL A 136 -1.35 -7.27 12.22
C VAL A 136 -1.60 -8.69 11.77
N VAL A 137 -2.54 -9.37 12.40
CA VAL A 137 -2.97 -10.70 11.96
C VAL A 137 -3.79 -10.53 10.68
N CYS A 138 -3.35 -11.22 9.64
CA CYS A 138 -3.92 -11.17 8.32
C CYS A 138 -4.34 -12.56 7.85
N ARG A 139 -5.50 -12.63 7.19
CA ARG A 139 -5.95 -13.82 6.45
C ARG A 139 -5.73 -13.63 4.96
N VAL A 140 -5.16 -14.61 4.27
CA VAL A 140 -5.08 -14.60 2.81
C VAL A 140 -6.45 -15.00 2.25
N VAL A 141 -7.13 -14.07 1.57
CA VAL A 141 -8.47 -14.32 1.02
C VAL A 141 -8.45 -14.60 -0.48
N ALA A 142 -7.38 -14.20 -1.17
CA ALA A 142 -7.18 -14.51 -2.57
C ALA A 142 -5.69 -14.54 -2.92
N ILE A 143 -5.35 -15.37 -3.90
CA ILE A 143 -4.03 -15.44 -4.51
C ILE A 143 -4.23 -15.28 -6.01
N SER A 144 -3.54 -14.32 -6.60
CA SER A 144 -3.52 -14.12 -8.05
C SER A 144 -2.10 -14.28 -8.56
N ASP A 145 -1.97 -15.02 -9.66
CA ASP A 145 -0.70 -15.29 -10.30
C ASP A 145 -0.41 -14.23 -11.37
N ASP A 146 0.81 -13.68 -11.31
CA ASP A 146 1.41 -12.84 -12.33
C ASP A 146 2.77 -13.47 -12.68
N SER A 147 3.16 -13.43 -13.95
CA SER A 147 4.30 -14.17 -14.53
C SER A 147 5.53 -14.37 -13.62
N ASN A 148 5.95 -13.34 -12.88
CA ASN A 148 7.10 -13.38 -11.96
C ASN A 148 6.76 -13.11 -10.48
N THR A 149 5.50 -12.80 -10.15
CA THR A 149 5.09 -12.39 -8.80
C THR A 149 3.74 -12.96 -8.44
N LEU A 150 3.59 -13.41 -7.20
CA LEU A 150 2.28 -13.78 -6.66
C LEU A 150 1.70 -12.61 -5.88
N LYS A 151 0.46 -12.24 -6.17
CA LYS A 151 -0.29 -11.17 -5.49
C LYS A 151 -1.25 -11.80 -4.50
N PHE A 152 -1.02 -11.58 -3.21
CA PHE A 152 -1.93 -12.02 -2.16
C PHE A 152 -2.84 -10.85 -1.76
N THR A 153 -4.14 -11.14 -1.70
CA THR A 153 -5.11 -10.25 -1.05
C THR A 153 -5.18 -10.64 0.42
N LEU A 154 -4.68 -9.77 1.28
CA LEU A 154 -4.63 -9.94 2.72
C LEU A 154 -5.76 -9.16 3.38
N GLN A 155 -6.61 -9.84 4.13
CA GLN A 155 -7.56 -9.22 5.04
C GLN A 155 -6.86 -8.91 6.36
N ALA A 156 -6.68 -7.63 6.70
CA ALA A 156 -6.16 -7.22 8.00
C ALA A 156 -7.26 -7.27 9.06
N ILE A 157 -7.11 -8.13 10.07
CA ILE A 157 -8.19 -8.46 11.02
C ILE A 157 -8.01 -7.73 12.34
N VAL A 158 -6.87 -7.92 13.00
CA VAL A 158 -6.63 -7.43 14.37
C VAL A 158 -5.15 -7.21 14.61
N ARG A 159 -4.82 -6.31 15.54
CA ARG A 159 -3.44 -6.12 16.01
C ARG A 159 -3.00 -7.26 16.90
N ALA A 160 -1.70 -7.55 16.88
CA ALA A 160 -1.07 -8.60 17.66
C ALA A 160 0.28 -8.11 18.20
N ARG A 161 0.42 -8.18 19.52
CA ARG A 161 1.67 -7.83 20.20
C ARG A 161 2.53 -9.08 20.37
N PRO A 162 3.75 -9.13 19.83
CA PRO A 162 4.63 -10.28 20.05
C PRO A 162 4.98 -10.38 21.54
N THR A 163 4.87 -11.59 22.09
CA THR A 163 5.21 -11.88 23.49
C THR A 163 6.46 -12.74 23.58
N ASN A 164 6.59 -13.74 22.72
CA ASN A 164 7.71 -14.67 22.76
C ASN A 164 8.01 -15.25 21.36
N MET A 165 9.23 -15.06 20.87
CA MET A 165 9.67 -15.63 19.59
C MET A 165 10.00 -17.12 19.78
N LEU A 166 9.33 -17.98 19.00
CA LEU A 166 9.50 -19.44 19.11
C LEU A 166 10.48 -19.96 18.06
N THR A 167 10.31 -19.52 16.82
CA THR A 167 11.19 -19.84 15.69
C THR A 167 11.40 -18.60 14.82
N LYS A 168 12.21 -18.71 13.76
CA LYS A 168 12.35 -17.63 12.76
C LYS A 168 11.05 -17.33 12.00
N SER A 169 10.09 -18.26 12.03
CA SER A 169 8.85 -18.20 11.25
C SER A 169 7.59 -18.19 12.10
N GLU A 170 7.69 -18.36 13.42
CA GLU A 170 6.56 -18.44 14.34
C GLU A 170 6.86 -17.71 15.65
N THR A 171 5.87 -16.97 16.14
CA THR A 171 5.94 -16.19 17.37
C THR A 171 4.63 -16.34 18.14
N GLU A 172 4.71 -16.30 19.47
CA GLU A 172 3.55 -16.15 20.33
C GLU A 172 3.14 -14.66 20.35
N PHE A 173 1.86 -14.42 20.17
CA PHE A 173 1.27 -13.09 20.15
C PHE A 173 0.16 -12.98 21.20
N ALA A 174 0.09 -11.82 21.84
CA ALA A 174 -1.09 -11.37 22.57
C ALA A 174 -2.01 -10.60 21.62
N VAL A 175 -3.23 -11.12 21.44
CA VAL A 175 -4.28 -10.55 20.59
C VAL A 175 -5.39 -10.00 21.48
N ALA A 176 -5.63 -8.70 21.41
CA ALA A 176 -6.72 -8.04 22.11
C ALA A 176 -7.91 -7.86 21.14
N TRP A 177 -8.97 -8.64 21.33
CA TRP A 177 -10.19 -8.55 20.52
C TRP A 177 -11.08 -7.37 20.92
N PHE A 178 -11.05 -7.01 22.20
CA PHE A 178 -11.78 -5.89 22.77
C PHE A 178 -10.83 -5.04 23.58
N GLU A 179 -10.69 -3.77 23.17
CA GLU A 179 -9.99 -2.76 23.93
C GLU A 179 -11.03 -1.93 24.70
N SER A 180 -10.77 -1.68 25.98
CA SER A 180 -11.52 -0.71 26.76
C SER A 180 -10.80 0.64 26.72
N ALA A 181 -11.57 1.72 26.68
CA ALA A 181 -11.06 3.06 26.90
C ALA A 181 -11.97 3.79 27.88
N ASP A 182 -11.37 4.57 28.76
CA ASP A 182 -12.11 5.53 29.56
C ASP A 182 -12.58 6.68 28.66
N ASP A 183 -13.68 7.34 29.02
CA ASP A 183 -14.21 8.51 28.31
C ASP A 183 -14.42 8.32 26.79
N VAL A 184 -14.84 7.13 26.35
CA VAL A 184 -15.11 6.80 24.92
C VAL A 184 -15.90 7.90 24.22
N LYS A 185 -16.91 8.47 24.89
CA LYS A 185 -17.76 9.53 24.33
C LYS A 185 -16.96 10.79 23.98
N LYS A 186 -16.06 11.23 24.87
CA LYS A 186 -15.23 12.42 24.66
C LYS A 186 -14.21 12.18 23.55
N LEU A 187 -13.55 11.02 23.57
CA LEU A 187 -12.61 10.61 22.53
C LEU A 187 -13.29 10.57 21.15
N SER A 188 -14.49 10.00 21.09
CA SER A 188 -15.28 9.90 19.87
C SER A 188 -15.69 11.27 19.34
N GLN A 189 -16.10 12.21 20.21
CA GLN A 189 -16.42 13.58 19.79
C GLN A 189 -15.21 14.32 19.21
N GLY A 190 -14.04 14.18 19.84
CA GLY A 190 -12.79 14.76 19.33
C GLY A 190 -12.41 14.18 17.97
N LEU A 191 -12.46 12.85 17.84
CA LEU A 191 -12.15 12.15 16.60
C LEU A 191 -13.14 12.53 15.49
N ASN A 192 -14.44 12.56 15.78
CA ASN A 192 -15.49 12.93 14.82
C ASN A 192 -15.32 14.36 14.31
N SER A 193 -14.90 15.28 15.17
CA SER A 193 -14.60 16.65 14.76
C SER A 193 -13.43 16.69 13.77
N ALA A 194 -12.36 15.94 14.07
CA ALA A 194 -11.19 15.84 13.20
C ALA A 194 -11.50 15.16 11.86
N THR A 195 -12.22 14.03 11.87
CA THR A 195 -12.60 13.30 10.64
C THR A 195 -13.56 14.10 9.78
N SER A 196 -14.55 14.78 10.38
CA SER A 196 -15.49 15.64 9.65
C SER A 196 -14.78 16.81 8.96
N ALA A 197 -13.85 17.46 9.65
CA ALA A 197 -13.04 18.53 9.08
C ALA A 197 -12.17 18.01 7.92
N LEU A 198 -11.51 16.87 8.10
CA LEU A 198 -10.69 16.23 7.07
C LEU A 198 -11.52 15.87 5.83
N PHE A 199 -12.66 15.19 5.99
CA PHE A 199 -13.51 14.76 4.87
C PHE A 199 -14.06 15.96 4.10
N LYS A 200 -14.51 17.01 4.80
CA LYS A 200 -14.96 18.24 4.15
C LYS A 200 -13.87 18.86 3.26
N LEU A 201 -12.62 18.87 3.73
CA LEU A 201 -11.50 19.43 2.96
C LEU A 201 -11.05 18.52 1.83
N ILE A 202 -11.13 17.20 1.98
CA ILE A 202 -10.91 16.24 0.89
C ILE A 202 -11.95 16.44 -0.21
N ASP A 203 -13.24 16.54 0.16
CA ASP A 203 -14.33 16.68 -0.80
C ASP A 203 -14.21 18.01 -1.56
N ALA A 204 -13.95 19.11 -0.83
CA ALA A 204 -13.70 20.41 -1.44
C ALA A 204 -12.48 20.39 -2.37
N PHE A 205 -11.38 19.75 -1.96
CA PHE A 205 -10.20 19.57 -2.81
C PHE A 205 -10.51 18.81 -4.09
N LEU A 206 -11.24 17.68 -4.00
CA LEU A 206 -11.59 16.87 -5.15
C LEU A 206 -12.50 17.62 -6.12
N GLU A 207 -13.45 18.41 -5.61
CA GLU A 207 -14.32 19.26 -6.42
C GLU A 207 -13.51 20.36 -7.12
N SER A 208 -12.69 21.12 -6.38
CA SER A 208 -11.84 22.16 -6.96
C SER A 208 -10.88 21.61 -8.01
N TYR A 209 -10.26 20.45 -7.76
CA TYR A 209 -9.33 19.83 -8.71
C TYR A 209 -10.03 19.36 -10.00
N LYS A 210 -11.22 18.76 -9.89
CA LYS A 210 -12.04 18.37 -11.06
C LYS A 210 -12.49 19.59 -11.85
N ASN A 211 -12.87 20.67 -11.18
CA ASN A 211 -13.22 21.92 -11.84
C ASN A 211 -12.02 22.47 -12.59
N ALA A 212 -10.85 22.54 -11.95
CA ALA A 212 -9.60 22.99 -12.57
C ALA A 212 -9.17 22.16 -13.80
N LEU A 213 -9.48 20.86 -13.84
CA LEU A 213 -9.25 19.99 -15.00
C LEU A 213 -10.21 20.26 -16.16
N ASN A 214 -11.45 20.63 -15.85
CA ASN A 214 -12.53 20.82 -16.83
C ASN A 214 -12.68 22.28 -17.28
N THR A 215 -12.02 23.23 -16.61
CA THR A 215 -12.05 24.65 -16.94
C THR A 215 -11.45 24.88 -18.34
N GLN A 216 -12.33 25.19 -19.31
CA GLN A 216 -11.96 25.74 -20.62
C GLN A 216 -11.84 27.28 -20.59
N ASP A 217 -11.99 27.92 -19.43
CA ASP A 217 -11.90 29.36 -19.31
C ASP A 217 -10.52 29.90 -19.69
N GLN A 218 -10.48 31.17 -20.09
CA GLN A 218 -9.26 31.90 -20.47
C GLN A 218 -8.20 32.00 -19.36
N LYS A 219 -8.54 31.64 -18.11
CA LYS A 219 -7.63 31.64 -16.96
C LYS A 219 -7.45 30.22 -16.45
N PRO A 220 -6.37 29.51 -16.86
CA PRO A 220 -6.07 28.19 -16.32
C PRO A 220 -5.81 28.27 -14.81
N ASP A 221 -6.39 27.34 -14.05
CA ASP A 221 -6.17 27.17 -12.62
C ASP A 221 -4.88 26.37 -12.38
N LEU A 222 -3.95 26.97 -11.64
CA LEU A 222 -2.64 26.39 -11.32
C LEU A 222 -2.69 25.27 -10.27
N LEU A 223 -3.86 24.96 -9.70
CA LEU A 223 -4.02 23.81 -8.81
C LEU A 223 -3.54 22.51 -9.47
N THR A 224 -3.79 22.33 -10.76
CA THR A 224 -3.32 21.19 -11.57
C THR A 224 -1.82 21.19 -11.83
N LEU A 225 -1.12 22.29 -11.57
CA LEU A 225 0.33 22.38 -11.63
C LEU A 225 1.00 22.16 -10.27
N ASN A 226 0.23 22.02 -9.18
CA ASN A 226 0.82 21.71 -7.87
C ASN A 226 1.22 20.22 -7.79
N PRO A 227 2.50 19.88 -7.57
CA PRO A 227 2.96 18.48 -7.55
C PRO A 227 2.31 17.64 -6.45
N LEU A 228 2.07 18.23 -5.28
CA LEU A 228 1.42 17.55 -4.16
C LEU A 228 -0.07 17.34 -4.44
N ALA A 229 -0.74 18.34 -5.03
CA ALA A 229 -2.15 18.20 -5.44
C ALA A 229 -2.31 17.07 -6.47
N ASN A 230 -1.43 16.97 -7.46
CA ASN A 230 -1.44 15.88 -8.43
C ASN A 230 -1.28 14.51 -7.76
N ALA A 231 -0.32 14.38 -6.85
CA ALA A 231 -0.08 13.13 -6.13
C ALA A 231 -1.31 12.71 -5.29
N LEU A 232 -1.89 13.66 -4.55
CA LEU A 232 -3.08 13.41 -3.74
C LEU A 232 -4.30 13.09 -4.60
N PHE A 233 -4.53 13.81 -5.70
CA PHE A 233 -5.62 13.53 -6.62
C PHE A 233 -5.50 12.12 -7.23
N LEU A 234 -4.29 11.68 -7.60
CA LEU A 234 -4.08 10.31 -8.10
C LEU A 234 -4.38 9.24 -7.03
N GLN A 235 -4.09 9.52 -5.76
CA GLN A 235 -4.40 8.59 -4.68
C GLN A 235 -5.90 8.55 -4.33
N LEU A 236 -6.58 9.70 -4.41
CA LEU A 236 -7.98 9.85 -4.00
C LEU A 236 -8.98 9.58 -5.14
N ALA A 237 -8.72 10.06 -6.35
CA ALA A 237 -9.67 9.99 -7.46
C ALA A 237 -9.32 8.93 -8.51
N ALA A 238 -8.03 8.66 -8.76
CA ALA A 238 -7.64 7.74 -9.83
C ALA A 238 -7.70 6.26 -9.43
N LEU A 239 -7.86 5.95 -8.14
CA LEU A 239 -8.06 4.58 -7.64
C LEU A 239 -9.56 4.31 -7.48
N LYS A 240 -10.13 3.45 -8.34
CA LYS A 240 -11.55 3.03 -8.27
C LYS A 240 -11.93 2.51 -6.88
N ASP A 241 -11.01 1.82 -6.21
CA ASP A 241 -11.24 1.25 -4.89
C ASP A 241 -11.32 2.30 -3.77
N PHE A 242 -10.66 3.46 -3.94
CA PHE A 242 -10.71 4.53 -2.94
C PHE A 242 -12.12 5.10 -2.83
N SER A 243 -12.73 5.51 -3.94
CA SER A 243 -14.06 6.15 -3.94
C SER A 243 -15.12 5.30 -3.20
N ARG A 244 -15.13 3.99 -3.46
CA ARG A 244 -16.05 3.05 -2.78
C ARG A 244 -15.74 2.92 -1.29
N SER A 245 -14.46 2.79 -0.93
CA SER A 245 -14.02 2.64 0.46
C SER A 245 -14.27 3.91 1.27
N TYR A 246 -14.01 5.06 0.67
CA TYR A 246 -14.21 6.38 1.24
C TYR A 246 -15.68 6.70 1.47
N ALA A 247 -16.56 6.43 0.51
CA ALA A 247 -18.01 6.60 0.70
C ALA A 247 -18.55 5.71 1.83
N THR A 248 -18.03 4.47 1.95
CA THR A 248 -18.36 3.57 3.06
C THR A 248 -17.84 4.12 4.40
N LEU A 249 -16.62 4.63 4.43
CA LEU A 249 -16.01 5.24 5.61
C LEU A 249 -16.80 6.45 6.12
N GLN A 250 -17.21 7.36 5.22
CA GLN A 250 -18.02 8.52 5.57
C GLN A 250 -19.33 8.09 6.25
N LYS A 251 -20.00 7.04 5.73
CA LYS A 251 -21.19 6.48 6.36
C LYS A 251 -20.90 5.90 7.75
N ILE A 252 -19.81 5.14 7.91
CA ILE A 252 -19.42 4.58 9.21
C ILE A 252 -19.13 5.69 10.23
N CYS A 253 -18.42 6.74 9.83
CA CYS A 253 -18.12 7.87 10.72
C CYS A 253 -19.38 8.69 11.06
N ALA A 254 -20.29 8.88 10.11
CA ALA A 254 -21.55 9.59 10.33
C ALA A 254 -22.48 8.83 11.29
N LEU A 255 -22.61 7.50 11.11
CA LEU A 255 -23.30 6.63 12.07
C LEU A 255 -22.59 6.64 13.43
N GLY A 256 -21.26 6.78 13.40
CA GLY A 256 -20.41 6.94 14.57
C GLY A 256 -20.40 8.33 15.21
N ALA A 257 -21.30 9.25 14.86
CA ALA A 257 -21.31 10.55 15.53
C ALA A 257 -21.60 10.46 17.06
N ASN A 258 -22.26 9.38 17.50
CA ASN A 258 -22.69 9.13 18.87
C ASN A 258 -22.16 7.80 19.44
N LEU A 259 -20.89 7.46 19.20
CA LEU A 259 -20.31 6.20 19.69
C LEU A 259 -20.40 6.09 21.20
N ALA A 260 -21.02 4.99 21.66
CA ALA A 260 -21.02 4.58 23.06
C ALA A 260 -20.05 3.41 23.31
N SER A 261 -19.52 2.78 22.26
CA SER A 261 -18.69 1.58 22.35
C SER A 261 -17.24 1.81 21.95
N ALA A 262 -16.32 1.28 22.75
CA ALA A 262 -14.89 1.29 22.47
C ALA A 262 -14.54 0.52 21.17
N TYR A 263 -15.30 -0.52 20.84
CA TYR A 263 -15.14 -1.27 19.60
C TYR A 263 -15.40 -0.41 18.35
N GLU A 264 -16.45 0.40 18.40
CA GLU A 264 -16.79 1.29 17.28
C GLU A 264 -15.76 2.42 17.14
N LEU A 265 -15.32 2.99 18.27
CA LEU A 265 -14.25 4.00 18.28
C LEU A 265 -12.99 3.44 17.62
N LEU A 266 -12.59 2.23 18.01
CA LEU A 266 -11.44 1.57 17.43
C LEU A 266 -11.58 1.37 15.93
N ARG A 267 -12.76 0.91 15.49
CA ARG A 267 -13.07 0.70 14.08
C ARG A 267 -12.97 2.01 13.29
N VAL A 268 -13.45 3.14 13.83
CA VAL A 268 -13.32 4.45 13.17
C VAL A 268 -11.85 4.87 13.05
N VAL A 269 -11.06 4.70 14.11
CA VAL A 269 -9.62 5.01 14.10
C VAL A 269 -8.88 4.21 13.02
N ASP A 270 -9.00 2.89 13.06
CA ASP A 270 -8.24 2.00 12.17
C ASP A 270 -8.69 2.16 10.71
N LEU A 271 -10.00 2.20 10.43
CA LEU A 271 -10.51 2.37 9.07
C LEU A 271 -10.15 3.72 8.46
N THR A 272 -10.24 4.80 9.24
CA THR A 272 -9.88 6.13 8.74
C THR A 272 -8.39 6.19 8.41
N ALA A 273 -7.53 5.70 9.31
CA ALA A 273 -6.09 5.68 9.09
C ALA A 273 -5.68 4.73 7.94
N ALA A 274 -6.43 3.65 7.72
CA ALA A 274 -6.19 2.71 6.64
C ALA A 274 -6.54 3.31 5.26
N ILE A 275 -7.70 3.94 5.13
CA ILE A 275 -8.26 4.43 3.86
C ILE A 275 -7.68 5.78 3.45
N VAL A 276 -7.53 6.72 4.40
CA VAL A 276 -6.97 8.04 4.09
C VAL A 276 -5.49 7.90 3.68
N PRO A 277 -5.02 8.65 2.67
CA PRO A 277 -3.64 8.61 2.20
C PRO A 277 -2.67 9.29 3.18
N LEU A 278 -2.48 8.69 4.35
CA LEU A 278 -1.50 9.14 5.33
C LEU A 278 -0.10 8.59 5.00
N PRO A 279 0.97 9.33 5.34
CA PRO A 279 2.33 8.81 5.28
C PRO A 279 2.48 7.51 6.08
N ASN A 280 3.26 6.55 5.56
CA ASN A 280 3.46 5.26 6.24
C ASN A 280 4.11 5.40 7.61
N THR A 281 4.91 6.45 7.84
CA THR A 281 5.45 6.79 9.17
C THR A 281 4.32 7.07 10.16
N LYS A 282 3.33 7.88 9.78
CA LYS A 282 2.14 8.19 10.61
C LYS A 282 1.27 6.95 10.83
N LYS A 283 1.05 6.12 9.80
CA LYS A 283 0.34 4.84 9.94
C LYS A 283 1.06 3.89 10.92
N LEU A 284 2.38 3.84 10.87
CA LEU A 284 3.19 3.05 11.79
C LEU A 284 3.06 3.53 13.24
N HIS A 285 3.03 4.85 13.47
CA HIS A 285 2.79 5.39 14.82
C HIS A 285 1.42 4.99 15.37
N ILE A 286 0.36 5.04 14.55
CA ILE A 286 -0.98 4.58 14.96
C ILE A 286 -0.99 3.08 15.27
N LEU A 287 -0.31 2.27 14.45
CA LEU A 287 -0.23 0.81 14.65
C LEU A 287 0.51 0.43 15.95
N LYS A 288 1.58 1.16 16.29
CA LYS A 288 2.41 0.91 17.47
C LYS A 288 1.74 1.28 18.79
N GLU A 289 0.78 2.20 18.74
CA GLU A 289 0.12 2.66 19.95
C GLU A 289 -0.73 1.54 20.55
N ASN A 290 -0.58 1.26 21.85
CA ASN A 290 -1.21 0.10 22.49
C ASN A 290 -2.58 0.45 23.06
N SER A 291 -2.71 1.60 23.71
CA SER A 291 -3.95 2.05 24.32
C SER A 291 -4.90 2.63 23.27
N LEU A 292 -6.17 2.21 23.26
CA LEU A 292 -7.19 2.81 22.41
C LEU A 292 -7.32 4.32 22.64
N ALA A 293 -7.21 4.78 23.89
CA ALA A 293 -7.36 6.19 24.22
C ALA A 293 -6.23 7.04 23.60
N GLU A 294 -4.97 6.62 23.79
CA GLU A 294 -3.81 7.29 23.22
C GLU A 294 -3.82 7.22 21.69
N ARG A 295 -4.21 6.06 21.13
CA ARG A 295 -4.34 5.87 19.69
C ARG A 295 -5.40 6.77 19.08
N ALA A 296 -6.55 6.93 19.73
CA ALA A 296 -7.62 7.82 19.26
C ALA A 296 -7.18 9.29 19.28
N LEU A 297 -6.47 9.73 20.33
CA LEU A 297 -5.92 11.08 20.42
C LEU A 297 -4.85 11.33 19.34
N LEU A 298 -3.93 10.38 19.16
CA LEU A 298 -2.88 10.43 18.14
C LEU A 298 -3.49 10.47 16.73
N ALA A 299 -4.46 9.60 16.45
CA ALA A 299 -5.15 9.57 15.17
C ALA A 299 -5.88 10.90 14.90
N GLY A 300 -6.59 11.45 15.90
CA GLY A 300 -7.23 12.76 15.79
C GLY A 300 -6.25 13.86 15.41
N ALA A 301 -5.09 13.93 16.08
CA ALA A 301 -4.04 14.89 15.75
C ALA A 301 -3.51 14.72 14.31
N ILE A 302 -3.25 13.49 13.89
CA ILE A 302 -2.80 13.18 12.52
C ILE A 302 -3.85 13.56 11.48
N PHE A 303 -5.14 13.34 11.76
CA PHE A 303 -6.23 13.72 10.85
C PHE A 303 -6.35 15.24 10.74
N SER A 304 -6.19 15.98 11.84
CA SER A 304 -6.12 17.43 11.83
C SER A 304 -4.91 17.96 11.05
N GLU A 305 -3.72 17.38 11.24
CA GLU A 305 -2.53 17.73 10.43
C GLU A 305 -2.78 17.50 8.93
N MET A 306 -3.42 16.39 8.57
CA MET A 306 -3.76 16.10 7.17
C MET A 306 -4.79 17.10 6.61
N ALA A 307 -5.78 17.48 7.42
CA ALA A 307 -6.76 18.49 7.08
C ALA A 307 -6.07 19.84 6.78
N GLU A 308 -5.10 20.25 7.59
CA GLU A 308 -4.31 21.46 7.33
C GLU A 308 -3.52 21.40 6.01
N ILE A 309 -3.05 20.23 5.58
CA ILE A 309 -2.36 20.08 4.29
C ILE A 309 -3.29 20.46 3.15
N PHE A 310 -4.54 19.98 3.15
CA PHE A 310 -5.52 20.34 2.12
C PHE A 310 -5.85 21.83 2.12
N ASP A 311 -6.00 22.45 3.30
CA ASP A 311 -6.25 23.88 3.38
C ASP A 311 -5.03 24.70 2.91
N LYS A 312 -3.80 24.28 3.25
CA LYS A 312 -2.56 24.89 2.73
C LYS A 312 -2.43 24.76 1.22
N ILE A 313 -2.82 23.62 0.63
CA ILE A 313 -2.85 23.47 -0.84
C ILE A 313 -3.80 24.48 -1.47
N ARG A 314 -4.99 24.64 -0.90
CA ARG A 314 -5.97 25.63 -1.36
C ARG A 314 -5.43 27.05 -1.27
N GLN A 315 -4.97 27.48 -0.09
CA GLN A 315 -4.42 28.83 0.13
C GLN A 315 -3.22 29.12 -0.80
N ASN A 316 -2.31 28.16 -0.96
CA ASN A 316 -1.16 28.31 -1.86
C ASN A 316 -1.57 28.39 -3.33
N SER A 317 -2.62 27.66 -3.72
CA SER A 317 -3.14 27.71 -5.09
C SER A 317 -3.83 29.05 -5.36
N ASP A 318 -4.60 29.58 -4.41
CA ASP A 318 -5.20 30.91 -4.51
C ASP A 318 -4.14 32.01 -4.68
N LEU A 319 -3.08 31.96 -3.85
CA LEU A 319 -1.95 32.90 -3.93
C LEU A 319 -1.21 32.77 -5.27
N ALA A 320 -0.92 31.54 -5.70
CA ALA A 320 -0.23 31.29 -6.96
C ALA A 320 -1.04 31.77 -8.16
N ASN A 321 -2.36 31.53 -8.16
CA ASN A 321 -3.28 32.01 -9.18
C ASN A 321 -3.32 33.54 -9.23
N HIS A 322 -3.37 34.20 -8.07
CA HIS A 322 -3.32 35.66 -8.01
C HIS A 322 -2.02 36.20 -8.60
N TRP A 323 -0.87 35.73 -8.11
CA TRP A 323 0.44 36.14 -8.60
C TRP A 323 0.59 35.88 -10.11
N TYR A 324 0.20 34.69 -10.57
CA TYR A 324 0.34 34.31 -11.98
C TYR A 324 -0.53 35.17 -12.88
N HIS A 325 -1.80 35.39 -12.56
CA HIS A 325 -2.71 36.12 -13.45
C HIS A 325 -2.57 37.63 -13.35
N ALA A 326 -2.23 38.18 -12.18
CA ALA A 326 -2.19 39.63 -11.94
C ALA A 326 -0.79 40.26 -11.99
N GLU A 327 0.26 39.54 -11.59
CA GLU A 327 1.58 40.14 -11.35
C GLU A 327 2.69 39.60 -12.27
N ALA A 328 2.63 38.31 -12.64
CA ALA A 328 3.72 37.64 -13.32
C ALA A 328 3.86 38.05 -14.79
N THR A 329 5.10 38.33 -15.20
CA THR A 329 5.48 38.54 -16.61
C THR A 329 5.44 37.22 -17.41
N GLY A 330 5.38 37.32 -18.74
CA GLY A 330 5.34 36.13 -19.61
C GLY A 330 6.51 35.15 -19.40
N LEU A 331 7.73 35.66 -19.18
CA LEU A 331 8.90 34.83 -18.89
C LEU A 331 8.81 34.13 -17.52
N GLN A 332 8.32 34.83 -16.50
CA GLN A 332 8.11 34.25 -15.16
C GLN A 332 7.03 33.17 -15.18
N LYS A 333 5.93 33.40 -15.92
CA LYS A 333 4.88 32.40 -16.15
C LYS A 333 5.44 31.12 -16.77
N ALA A 334 6.16 31.25 -17.89
CA ALA A 334 6.74 30.10 -18.58
C ALA A 334 7.75 29.33 -17.70
N THR A 335 8.60 30.06 -16.95
CA THR A 335 9.59 29.45 -16.05
C THR A 335 8.91 28.72 -14.89
N PHE A 336 7.86 29.31 -14.31
CA PHE A 336 7.09 28.71 -13.23
C PHE A 336 6.45 27.39 -13.70
N VAL A 337 5.74 27.41 -14.83
CA VAL A 337 5.10 26.22 -15.41
C VAL A 337 6.13 25.12 -15.68
N ALA A 338 7.26 25.45 -16.31
CA ALA A 338 8.31 24.47 -16.60
C ALA A 338 8.87 23.80 -15.32
N ASN A 339 9.08 24.57 -14.25
CA ASN A 339 9.56 24.06 -12.98
C ASN A 339 8.52 23.16 -12.29
N GLN A 340 7.23 23.52 -12.37
CA GLN A 340 6.15 22.71 -11.81
C GLN A 340 6.00 21.39 -12.56
N LEU A 341 6.02 21.39 -13.90
CA LEU A 341 5.96 20.17 -14.71
C LEU A 341 7.15 19.25 -14.44
N LYS A 342 8.36 19.82 -14.27
CA LYS A 342 9.54 19.05 -13.87
C LYS A 342 9.36 18.40 -12.49
N SER A 343 8.76 19.13 -11.54
CA SER A 343 8.51 18.64 -10.18
C SER A 343 7.42 17.57 -10.15
N ILE A 344 6.33 17.76 -10.91
CA ILE A 344 5.27 16.76 -11.11
C ILE A 344 5.89 15.48 -11.68
N ARG A 345 6.72 15.58 -12.71
CA ARG A 345 7.40 14.41 -13.29
C ARG A 345 8.20 13.63 -12.26
N VAL A 346 9.00 14.31 -11.43
CA VAL A 346 9.78 13.64 -10.37
C VAL A 346 8.88 12.93 -9.36
N VAL A 347 7.76 13.55 -8.97
CA VAL A 347 6.80 12.96 -8.03
C VAL A 347 6.07 11.77 -8.65
N LEU A 348 5.61 11.89 -9.90
CA LEU A 348 4.95 10.83 -10.64
C LEU A 348 5.89 9.66 -10.91
N ASP A 349 7.13 9.91 -11.32
CA ASP A 349 8.14 8.87 -11.49
C ASP A 349 8.38 8.16 -10.14
N GLY A 350 8.38 8.86 -9.02
CA GLY A 350 8.44 8.25 -7.68
C GLY A 350 7.23 7.38 -7.32
N ILE A 351 6.02 7.77 -7.74
CA ILE A 351 4.76 7.03 -7.50
C ILE A 351 4.65 5.82 -8.45
N LEU A 352 5.05 5.99 -9.71
CA LEU A 352 4.91 5.01 -10.79
C LEU A 352 6.09 4.03 -10.87
N SER A 353 7.31 4.45 -10.56
CA SER A 353 8.49 3.56 -10.49
C SER A 353 8.34 2.51 -9.38
N LYS A 354 7.55 2.79 -8.34
CA LYS A 354 7.16 1.80 -7.32
C LYS A 354 6.12 0.78 -7.78
N ARG A 355 5.41 1.04 -8.89
CA ARG A 355 4.51 0.06 -9.55
C ARG A 355 5.27 -0.85 -10.53
N ASN A 356 6.37 -0.36 -11.10
CA ASN A 356 7.19 -1.07 -12.09
C ASN A 356 8.65 -1.13 -11.66
N SER A 357 8.97 -1.82 -10.56
CA SER A 357 10.35 -2.22 -10.31
C SER A 357 10.57 -3.66 -10.80
N PRO A 358 10.97 -3.87 -12.07
CA PRO A 358 11.84 -5.00 -12.35
C PRO A 358 13.19 -4.66 -11.69
N GLN A 359 13.58 -5.43 -10.68
CA GLN A 359 14.98 -5.47 -10.28
C GLN A 359 15.82 -5.85 -11.50
N ASN A 360 16.96 -5.16 -11.61
CA ASN A 360 18.04 -5.32 -12.60
C ASN A 360 17.92 -4.47 -13.87
N GLN A 361 18.33 -3.20 -13.76
CA GLN A 361 19.17 -2.61 -14.81
C GLN A 361 20.55 -2.31 -14.24
N ILE A 362 21.47 -3.24 -14.50
CA ILE A 362 22.91 -2.96 -14.51
C ILE A 362 23.11 -1.92 -15.61
N VAL A 363 23.24 -0.65 -15.22
CA VAL A 363 23.68 0.42 -16.12
C VAL A 363 25.12 0.13 -16.49
N ARG A 364 25.33 -0.42 -17.69
CA ARG A 364 26.63 -0.49 -18.36
C ARG A 364 27.09 0.95 -18.59
N ARG A 365 27.85 1.51 -17.64
CA ARG A 365 28.43 2.85 -17.74
C ARG A 365 29.37 2.90 -18.95
N LYS A 366 28.98 3.70 -19.94
CA LYS A 366 29.86 4.23 -20.98
C LYS A 366 30.57 5.45 -20.40
N ASN A 367 31.87 5.54 -20.70
CA ASN A 367 32.82 6.66 -20.49
C ASN A 367 33.77 6.55 -19.28
N GLY A 368 35.08 6.51 -19.62
CA GLY A 368 36.23 6.36 -18.72
C GLY A 368 36.54 7.58 -17.85
N PRO A 369 37.70 7.62 -17.16
CA PRO A 369 38.97 7.87 -17.86
C PRO A 369 40.23 7.16 -17.27
N VAL A 370 41.37 7.46 -17.91
CA VAL A 370 42.76 7.47 -17.41
C VAL A 370 43.69 6.35 -17.90
N ASN A 371 44.65 6.82 -18.72
CA ASN A 371 45.88 6.20 -19.20
C ASN A 371 46.71 5.51 -18.11
N VAL A 372 47.13 4.28 -18.39
CA VAL A 372 48.46 3.79 -17.99
C VAL A 372 49.09 3.07 -19.18
N SER A 373 50.15 3.67 -19.70
CA SER A 373 51.05 3.09 -20.70
C SER A 373 51.82 1.89 -20.15
N LYS A 374 52.00 0.83 -20.97
CA LYS A 374 53.32 0.18 -21.22
C LYS A 374 53.26 -0.92 -22.30
N ARG A 375 53.81 -0.56 -23.47
CA ARG A 375 54.78 -1.25 -24.36
C ARG A 375 54.66 -2.75 -24.73
N ARG A 376 54.82 -2.94 -26.06
CA ARG A 376 55.50 -4.02 -26.84
C ARG A 376 54.74 -5.36 -26.93
N SER A 377 54.64 -6.07 -28.07
CA SER A 377 55.27 -5.98 -29.39
C SER A 377 54.72 -7.09 -30.32
N ILE A 378 54.89 -6.90 -31.65
CA ILE A 378 55.10 -7.93 -32.71
C ILE A 378 53.86 -8.49 -33.48
N VAL A 379 53.79 -8.05 -34.76
CA VAL A 379 53.56 -8.79 -36.04
C VAL A 379 52.20 -9.49 -36.25
N GLY A 380 51.49 -9.36 -37.38
CA GLY A 380 51.77 -8.77 -38.70
C GLY A 380 50.55 -8.87 -39.66
N ASP A 381 50.69 -8.27 -40.85
CA ASP A 381 50.01 -8.47 -42.15
C ASP A 381 48.46 -8.51 -42.22
N ASN A 382 47.74 -7.90 -43.16
CA ASN A 382 48.02 -7.10 -44.37
C ASN A 382 46.70 -6.37 -44.77
N PRO A 383 46.70 -5.48 -45.78
CA PRO A 383 45.75 -4.36 -45.95
C PRO A 383 44.83 -4.47 -47.19
N GLY A 384 43.91 -3.51 -47.32
CA GLY A 384 43.07 -3.22 -48.50
C GLY A 384 41.60 -3.08 -48.09
N ASP A 385 40.82 -2.06 -48.45
CA ASP A 385 40.93 -1.04 -49.48
C ASP A 385 40.01 0.15 -49.12
N LYS A 386 40.27 1.31 -49.76
CA LYS A 386 39.60 2.60 -49.54
C LYS A 386 38.29 2.75 -50.40
N PRO A 387 37.81 3.97 -50.79
CA PRO A 387 36.75 4.75 -50.13
C PRO A 387 35.62 5.23 -51.10
N GLY A 388 34.65 6.02 -50.60
CA GLY A 388 33.73 6.84 -51.41
C GLY A 388 32.43 6.13 -51.79
N ASP A 389 31.27 6.75 -52.01
CA ASP A 389 30.86 8.14 -52.08
C ASP A 389 29.34 8.22 -51.84
N ASN A 390 28.88 9.34 -51.29
CA ASN A 390 27.48 9.80 -51.39
C ASN A 390 27.24 10.31 -52.83
N PRO A 391 26.02 10.28 -53.41
CA PRO A 391 25.07 11.37 -53.13
C PRO A 391 23.55 11.08 -53.29
N GLN A 392 22.79 11.93 -52.59
CA GLN A 392 21.45 12.50 -52.85
C GLN A 392 20.54 11.94 -53.97
N SER A 393 19.25 11.78 -53.63
CA SER A 393 18.09 12.49 -54.24
C SER A 393 16.84 11.60 -54.28
N GLY A 394 15.66 12.13 -53.93
CA GLY A 394 14.39 11.53 -54.34
C GLY A 394 13.21 11.71 -53.38
N SER A 395 12.61 12.89 -53.38
CA SER A 395 11.24 13.14 -52.88
C SER A 395 10.20 12.49 -53.80
N ALA A 396 9.24 11.74 -53.26
CA ALA A 396 7.92 11.61 -53.84
C ALA A 396 6.89 11.25 -52.76
N HIS A 397 5.72 11.85 -52.95
CA HIS A 397 4.56 11.97 -52.09
C HIS A 397 3.55 10.84 -52.38
N ASP A 398 2.61 10.68 -51.45
CA ASP A 398 1.19 10.33 -51.67
C ASP A 398 0.73 8.87 -51.45
N GLY A 399 -0.44 8.75 -50.82
CA GLY A 399 -1.17 7.49 -50.58
C GLY A 399 -1.86 7.38 -49.22
N ASN A 400 -2.91 8.18 -49.00
CA ASN A 400 -3.96 7.93 -48.00
C ASN A 400 -4.72 6.65 -48.31
N GLU A 401 -5.00 5.80 -47.30
CA GLU A 401 -6.19 4.95 -47.29
C GLU A 401 -6.80 4.98 -45.87
N GLU A 402 -7.96 5.62 -45.79
CA GLU A 402 -8.96 5.55 -44.73
C GLU A 402 -9.84 4.33 -45.03
N ASP A 403 -10.14 3.49 -44.03
CA ASP A 403 -11.21 2.49 -44.10
C ASP A 403 -12.12 2.68 -42.87
N ASP A 404 -13.23 3.37 -43.11
CA ASP A 404 -14.45 3.38 -42.29
C ASP A 404 -15.43 2.35 -42.88
N GLU A 405 -15.91 1.40 -42.08
CA GLU A 405 -17.20 0.74 -42.31
C GLU A 405 -17.99 0.67 -40.98
N GLU A 406 -18.92 1.62 -40.81
CA GLU A 406 -20.24 1.41 -40.20
C GLU A 406 -21.02 0.42 -41.11
N ASP A 407 -21.94 -0.46 -40.73
CA ASP A 407 -23.07 -0.42 -39.80
C ASP A 407 -23.67 -1.85 -39.81
N ASP A 408 -24.33 -2.32 -38.74
CA ASP A 408 -25.75 -2.69 -38.83
C ASP A 408 -26.37 -3.00 -37.46
N LEU A 409 -27.56 -2.44 -37.27
CA LEU A 409 -28.44 -2.48 -36.10
C LEU A 409 -29.40 -3.67 -36.19
N GLY A 410 -29.84 -4.20 -35.04
CA GLY A 410 -30.83 -5.27 -35.01
C GLY A 410 -31.58 -5.43 -33.69
N GLN A 411 -32.56 -4.53 -33.49
CA GLN A 411 -33.79 -4.61 -32.67
C GLN A 411 -33.71 -4.72 -31.14
#